data_AF-A0A3B0XDM1-F1
#
_entry.id   AF-A0A3B0XDM1-F1
#
_cell.length_a   1.000
_cell.length_b   1.000
_cell.length_c   1.000
_cell.angle_alpha   90.00
_cell.angle_beta   90.00
_cell.angle_gamma   90.00
#
_symmetry.space_group_name_H-M   'P 1'
#
loop_
_entity.id
_entity.type
_entity.pdbx_description
1 polymer ?
#
loop_
_entity_poly.entity_id
_entity_poly.type
_entity_poly.pdbx_seq_one_letter_code
_entity_poly.pdbx_strand_id
1 'polypeptide(L)'
;MTAPDKNTAKAVFWQHHIQQWRTAQLTQIAYCREHDLNFHQFNYWLRKEEPVNTQKNKAATPSSAASSFVPVVKHQAALAGLSLRLPNGMLLQGIESGNISTVKQLLALLS
;
A
#
# COMPACT_ATOMS: atom_id res chain seq x y z
N MET A 1 -28.16 5.84 33.05
CA MET A 1 -27.55 4.55 32.66
C MET A 1 -27.24 4.59 31.17
N THR A 2 -25.97 4.69 30.78
CA THR A 2 -25.51 4.60 29.39
C THR A 2 -25.57 3.14 28.94
N ALA A 3 -26.23 2.89 27.79
CA ALA A 3 -26.29 1.56 27.18
C ALA A 3 -24.87 1.06 26.89
N PRO A 4 -24.57 -0.23 27.09
CA PRO A 4 -23.23 -0.75 26.82
C PRO A 4 -22.93 -0.63 25.33
N ASP A 5 -21.89 0.12 24.99
CA ASP A 5 -21.33 0.15 23.65
C ASP A 5 -20.99 -1.29 23.22
N LYS A 6 -21.68 -1.77 22.18
CA LYS A 6 -21.51 -3.13 21.62
C LYS A 6 -20.05 -3.44 21.27
N ASN A 7 -19.26 -2.40 21.01
CA ASN A 7 -17.84 -2.48 20.70
C ASN A 7 -17.00 -2.87 21.93
N THR A 8 -17.33 -2.35 23.11
CA THR A 8 -16.61 -2.62 24.36
C THR A 8 -16.85 -4.05 24.82
N ALA A 9 -18.09 -4.55 24.70
CA ALA A 9 -18.41 -5.94 25.03
C ALA A 9 -17.63 -6.95 24.15
N LYS A 10 -17.47 -6.65 22.86
CA LYS A 10 -16.64 -7.46 21.96
C LYS A 10 -15.16 -7.38 22.32
N ALA A 11 -14.66 -6.20 22.68
CA ALA A 11 -13.27 -6.04 23.09
C ALA A 11 -12.93 -6.92 24.30
N VAL A 12 -13.76 -6.88 25.34
CA VAL A 12 -13.58 -7.71 26.54
C VAL A 12 -13.65 -9.21 26.20
N PHE A 13 -14.60 -9.61 25.35
CA PHE A 13 -14.71 -11.01 24.88
C PHE A 13 -13.44 -11.50 24.20
N TRP A 14 -12.91 -10.73 23.24
CA TRP A 14 -11.71 -11.15 22.51
C TRP A 14 -10.45 -11.08 23.35
N GLN A 15 -10.33 -10.09 24.23
CA GLN A 15 -9.21 -9.97 25.15
C GLN A 15 -9.11 -11.20 26.07
N HIS A 16 -10.24 -11.67 26.59
CA HIS A 16 -10.29 -12.90 27.39
C HIS A 16 -9.79 -14.11 26.60
N HIS A 17 -10.27 -14.30 25.38
CA HIS A 17 -9.82 -15.41 24.53
C HIS A 17 -8.34 -15.32 24.15
N ILE A 18 -7.80 -14.13 23.92
CA ILE A 18 -6.37 -13.93 23.61
C ILE A 18 -5.51 -14.30 24.82
N GLN A 19 -5.93 -13.91 26.03
CA GLN A 19 -5.22 -14.25 27.25
C GLN A 19 -5.21 -15.77 27.50
N GLN A 20 -6.36 -16.43 27.33
CA GLN A 20 -6.48 -17.88 27.42
C GLN A 20 -5.63 -18.60 26.38
N TRP A 21 -5.62 -18.10 25.13
CA TRP A 21 -4.78 -18.65 24.07
C TRP A 21 -3.28 -18.55 24.41
N ARG A 22 -2.83 -17.40 24.94
CA ARG A 22 -1.42 -17.21 25.36
C ARG A 22 -0.99 -18.22 26.43
N THR A 23 -1.90 -18.63 27.31
CA THR A 23 -1.63 -19.65 28.34
C THR A 23 -1.73 -21.09 27.84
N ALA A 24 -2.49 -21.34 26.78
CA ALA A 24 -2.77 -22.69 26.29
C ALA A 24 -1.59 -23.34 25.54
N GLN A 25 -0.55 -22.58 25.15
CA GLN A 25 0.56 -23.05 24.29
C GLN A 25 0.10 -23.74 22.99
N LEU A 26 -1.10 -23.44 22.52
CA LEU A 26 -1.66 -23.97 21.28
C LEU A 26 -1.36 -23.04 20.11
N THR A 27 -1.36 -23.58 18.89
CA THR A 27 -1.37 -22.73 17.70
C THR A 27 -2.68 -21.96 17.61
N GLN A 28 -2.67 -20.78 16.99
CA GLN A 28 -3.87 -19.93 16.83
C GLN A 28 -5.02 -20.71 16.15
N ILE A 29 -4.69 -21.53 15.16
CA ILE A 29 -5.66 -22.33 14.40
C ILE A 29 -6.25 -23.44 15.29
N ALA A 30 -5.43 -24.13 16.08
CA ALA A 30 -5.91 -25.17 16.99
C ALA A 30 -6.84 -24.58 18.05
N TYR A 31 -6.46 -23.46 18.65
CA TYR A 31 -7.30 -22.76 19.63
C TYR A 31 -8.63 -22.27 19.03
N CYS A 32 -8.61 -21.71 17.82
CA CYS A 32 -9.84 -21.31 17.14
C CYS A 32 -10.75 -22.50 16.83
N ARG A 33 -10.20 -23.68 16.54
CA ARG A 33 -10.98 -24.91 16.30
C ARG A 33 -11.59 -25.47 17.58
N GLU A 34 -10.87 -25.47 18.70
CA GLU A 34 -11.39 -25.99 19.98
C GLU A 34 -12.46 -25.10 20.60
N HIS A 35 -12.35 -23.78 20.40
CA HIS A 35 -13.28 -22.79 20.98
C HIS A 35 -14.34 -22.27 19.98
N ASP A 36 -14.45 -22.89 18.79
CA ASP A 36 -15.36 -22.48 17.70
C ASP A 36 -15.28 -20.98 17.36
N LEU A 37 -14.05 -20.46 17.32
CA LEU A 37 -13.79 -19.04 17.04
C LEU A 37 -13.47 -18.83 15.56
N ASN A 38 -13.95 -17.72 14.99
CA ASN A 38 -13.54 -17.31 13.66
C ASN A 38 -12.07 -16.84 13.66
N PHE A 39 -11.21 -17.58 12.97
CA PHE A 39 -9.79 -17.29 12.85
C PHE A 39 -9.47 -15.87 12.37
N HIS A 40 -10.21 -15.34 11.40
CA HIS A 40 -9.98 -13.99 10.88
C HIS A 40 -10.28 -12.91 11.93
N GLN A 41 -11.35 -13.10 12.71
CA GLN A 41 -11.71 -12.18 13.78
C GLN A 41 -10.70 -12.27 14.92
N PHE A 42 -10.32 -13.48 15.31
CA PHE A 42 -9.30 -13.72 16.33
C PHE A 42 -7.97 -13.05 15.98
N ASN A 43 -7.47 -13.25 14.76
CA ASN A 43 -6.22 -12.63 14.30
C ASN A 43 -6.31 -11.09 14.25
N TYR A 44 -7.47 -10.54 13.85
CA TYR A 44 -7.70 -9.10 13.88
C TYR A 44 -7.58 -8.53 15.31
N TRP A 45 -8.25 -9.15 16.28
CA TRP A 45 -8.22 -8.71 17.67
C TRP A 45 -6.86 -8.95 18.32
N LEU A 46 -6.18 -10.05 17.98
CA LEU A 46 -4.82 -10.32 18.44
C LEU A 46 -3.86 -9.20 18.02
N ARG A 47 -3.90 -8.79 16.75
CA ARG A 47 -3.07 -7.69 16.24
C ARG A 47 -3.43 -6.32 16.80
N LYS A 48 -4.66 -6.16 17.28
CA LYS A 48 -5.15 -4.94 17.93
C LYS A 48 -4.69 -4.84 19.39
N GLU A 49 -4.63 -5.97 20.10
CA GLU A 49 -4.16 -6.07 21.49
C GLU A 49 -2.64 -6.14 21.61
N GLU A 50 -1.93 -6.61 20.58
CA GLU A 50 -0.48 -6.50 20.52
C GLU A 50 -0.08 -5.02 20.56
N PRO A 51 0.71 -4.57 21.55
CA PRO A 51 1.22 -3.22 21.56
C PRO A 51 1.98 -3.06 20.25
N VAL A 52 1.55 -2.11 19.43
CA VAL A 52 2.18 -1.75 18.16
C VAL A 52 3.57 -1.20 18.48
N ASN A 53 4.50 -2.07 18.86
CA ASN A 53 5.92 -1.82 18.72
C ASN A 53 6.14 -1.85 17.22
N THR A 54 6.03 -0.65 16.65
CA THR A 54 6.27 -0.36 15.25
C THR A 54 7.77 -0.54 14.99
N GLN A 55 8.26 -1.77 15.03
CA GLN A 55 9.48 -2.19 14.37
C GLN A 55 9.13 -3.08 13.17
N LYS A 56 8.20 -2.58 12.34
CA LYS A 56 8.45 -2.72 10.91
C LYS A 56 9.61 -1.76 10.63
N ASN A 57 10.77 -2.33 10.38
CA ASN A 57 11.97 -1.66 9.85
C ASN A 57 11.57 -0.48 8.95
N LYS A 58 11.60 0.72 9.53
CA LYS A 58 11.54 1.99 8.82
C LYS A 58 12.91 2.18 8.19
N ALA A 59 13.14 1.55 7.04
CA ALA A 59 13.93 2.23 6.02
C ALA A 59 13.07 3.43 5.60
N ALA A 60 13.58 4.63 5.84
CA ALA A 60 12.84 5.87 5.86
C ALA A 60 11.98 6.08 4.61
N THR A 61 10.66 6.18 4.78
CA THR A 61 9.81 7.01 3.93
C THR A 61 8.61 7.51 4.76
N PRO A 62 8.27 8.81 4.69
CA PRO A 62 7.14 9.36 5.43
C PRO A 62 5.82 8.91 4.81
N SER A 63 4.97 8.39 5.69
CA SER A 63 3.61 7.92 5.46
C SER A 63 2.68 9.08 5.11
N SER A 64 2.06 9.03 3.92
CA SER A 64 0.79 9.71 3.68
C SER A 64 -0.33 8.66 3.65
N ALA A 65 -1.48 9.05 4.21
CA ALA A 65 -2.60 8.20 4.54
C ALA A 65 -3.12 7.36 3.37
N ALA A 66 -3.58 6.16 3.72
CA ALA A 66 -4.50 5.27 3.00
C ALA A 66 -4.84 5.67 1.56
N SER A 67 -4.04 5.17 0.62
CA SER A 67 -4.42 5.06 -0.78
C SER A 67 -3.90 3.73 -1.28
N SER A 68 -4.81 2.82 -1.66
CA SER A 68 -4.49 1.54 -2.31
C SER A 68 -3.87 1.72 -3.70
N PHE A 69 -3.61 2.97 -4.09
CA PHE A 69 -3.00 3.35 -5.33
C PHE A 69 -1.50 3.55 -5.10
N VAL A 70 -0.70 2.85 -5.90
CA VAL A 70 0.71 3.19 -6.05
C VAL A 70 0.75 4.58 -6.69
N PRO A 71 1.38 5.59 -6.06
CA PRO A 71 1.55 6.88 -6.70
C PRO A 71 2.42 6.67 -7.94
N VAL A 72 1.82 6.85 -9.12
CA VAL A 72 2.59 6.95 -10.35
C VAL A 72 3.32 8.28 -10.28
N VAL A 73 4.58 8.23 -9.87
CA VAL A 73 5.50 9.35 -10.05
C VAL A 73 5.62 9.52 -11.56
N LYS A 74 4.94 10.53 -12.11
CA LYS A 74 5.27 10.98 -13.46
C LYS A 74 6.72 11.40 -13.41
N HIS A 75 7.60 10.57 -13.96
CA HIS A 75 8.98 10.95 -14.21
C HIS A 75 8.91 12.00 -15.32
N GLN A 76 8.56 13.24 -14.95
CA GLN A 76 8.88 14.40 -15.74
C GLN A 76 10.39 14.56 -15.57
N ALA A 77 11.15 13.75 -16.32
CA ALA A 77 12.44 14.22 -16.75
C ALA A 77 12.13 15.54 -17.45
N ALA A 78 12.46 16.64 -16.79
CA ALA A 78 12.53 17.94 -17.44
C ALA A 78 13.69 17.83 -18.43
N LEU A 79 13.46 17.13 -19.54
CA LEU A 79 14.28 17.27 -20.71
C LEU A 79 14.01 18.70 -21.17
N ALA A 80 14.98 19.58 -20.91
CA ALA A 80 15.03 20.85 -21.60
C ALA A 80 14.91 20.55 -23.10
N GLY A 81 13.94 21.18 -23.76
CA GLY A 81 13.71 20.98 -25.19
C GLY A 81 12.24 20.90 -25.59
N LEU A 82 11.97 21.16 -26.86
CA LEU A 82 10.65 21.06 -27.46
C LEU A 82 10.19 19.60 -27.55
N SER A 83 8.88 19.38 -27.50
CA SER A 83 8.27 18.07 -27.72
C SER A 83 7.31 18.12 -28.89
N LEU A 84 7.30 17.08 -29.73
CA LEU A 84 6.47 16.97 -30.91
C LEU A 84 5.73 15.64 -30.92
N ARG A 85 4.41 15.69 -31.11
CA ARG A 85 3.53 14.52 -31.20
C ARG A 85 3.06 14.34 -32.64
N LEU A 86 3.35 13.17 -33.22
CA LEU A 86 2.96 12.83 -34.58
C LEU A 86 1.54 12.25 -34.64
N PRO A 87 0.85 12.33 -35.80
CA PRO A 87 -0.50 11.77 -35.98
C PRO A 87 -0.58 10.25 -35.74
N ASN A 88 0.52 9.53 -35.95
CA ASN A 88 0.64 8.08 -35.68
C ASN A 88 0.79 7.75 -34.19
N GLY A 89 0.73 8.75 -33.30
CA GLY A 89 0.84 8.58 -31.85
C GLY A 89 2.28 8.56 -31.32
N MET A 90 3.30 8.67 -32.17
CA MET A 90 4.69 8.79 -31.74
C MET A 90 4.96 10.15 -31.09
N LEU A 91 5.85 10.14 -30.10
CA LEU A 91 6.21 11.33 -29.32
C LEU A 91 7.72 11.48 -29.29
N LEU A 92 8.20 12.62 -29.78
CA LEU A 92 9.60 13.04 -29.77
C LEU A 92 9.79 14.09 -28.68
N GLN A 93 10.78 13.92 -27.81
CA GLN A 93 11.09 14.83 -26.69
C GLN A 93 12.56 15.24 -26.71
N GLY A 94 12.87 16.38 -26.07
CA GLY A 94 14.23 16.88 -25.93
C GLY A 94 14.78 17.52 -27.20
N ILE A 95 13.93 18.18 -28.00
CA ILE A 95 14.36 18.84 -29.23
C ILE A 95 15.06 20.16 -28.88
N GLU A 96 16.34 20.25 -29.22
CA GLU A 96 17.22 21.40 -28.97
C GLU A 96 17.93 21.80 -30.28
N SER A 97 18.52 22.99 -30.34
CA SER A 97 19.19 23.49 -31.56
C SER A 97 20.26 22.52 -32.10
N GLY A 98 20.93 21.76 -31.22
CA GLY A 98 21.96 20.78 -31.56
C GLY A 98 21.43 19.50 -32.24
N ASN A 99 20.14 19.17 -32.14
CA ASN A 99 19.59 17.91 -32.66
C ASN A 99 18.52 18.09 -33.74
N ILE A 100 18.27 19.33 -34.20
CA ILE A 100 17.28 19.65 -35.24
C ILE A 100 17.50 18.86 -36.53
N SER A 101 18.75 18.68 -36.98
CA SER A 101 19.05 17.94 -38.21
C SER A 101 18.62 16.47 -38.11
N THR A 102 18.94 15.83 -36.98
CA THR A 102 18.54 14.44 -36.69
C THR A 102 17.03 14.30 -36.60
N VAL A 103 16.34 15.26 -35.96
CA VAL A 103 14.88 15.27 -35.88
C VAL A 103 14.25 15.39 -37.27
N LYS A 104 14.80 16.24 -38.15
CA LYS A 104 14.33 16.36 -39.54
C LYS A 104 14.51 15.05 -40.33
N GLN A 105 15.64 14.36 -40.15
CA GLN A 105 15.88 13.05 -40.78
C GLN A 105 14.89 11.99 -40.28
N LEU A 106 14.63 11.94 -38.98
CA LEU A 106 13.65 11.02 -38.40
C LEU A 106 12.23 11.29 -38.93
N LEU A 107 11.83 12.55 -39.04
CA LEU A 107 10.53 12.91 -39.58
C LEU A 107 10.36 12.48 -41.04
N ALA A 108 11.41 12.58 -41.87
CA ALA A 108 11.37 12.16 -43.28
C ALA A 108 11.29 10.63 -43.46
N LEU A 109 11.72 9.85 -42.47
CA LEU A 109 11.58 8.38 -42.48
C LEU A 109 10.22 7.89 -41.97
N LEU A 110 9.49 8.75 -41.25
CA LEU A 110 8.19 8.44 -40.64
C LEU A 110 7.00 9.04 -41.40
N SER A 111 7.26 9.89 -42.41
CA SER A 111 6.29 10.39 -43.38
C SER A 111 6.01 9.36 -44.47
#